data_AF-A0A4Q7VR89-F1
#
_entry.id   AF-A0A4Q7VR89-F1
#
_cell.length_a   1.000
_cell.length_b   1.000
_cell.length_c   1.000
_cell.angle_alpha   90.00
_cell.angle_beta   90.00
_cell.angle_gamma   90.00
#
_symmetry.space_group_name_H-M   'P 1'
#
loop_
_entity.id
_entity.type
_entity.pdbx_description
1 polymer ?
#
loop_
_entity_poly.entity_id
_entity_poly.type
_entity_poly.pdbx_seq_one_letter_code
_entity_poly.pdbx_strand_id
1 'polypeptide(L)'
;MKADFAPTERQHWMQVLARAGDALAGYESELGGVPYQCIRKPETGMAMVRGRTGGTGQAFNLGEMTVTRCVVQLPDGRAGYSYIAGRNKRHAELAALADALLLGDEKAKLMQSVIEPLARSQQQARLARQAQVAASKVDFFTLLRGENE
;
A
#
# COMPACT_ATOMS: atom_id res chain seq x y z
N MET A 1 -16.61 12.52 -12.50
CA MET A 1 -17.22 11.32 -11.88
C MET A 1 -16.09 10.51 -11.27
N LYS A 2 -15.86 10.60 -9.95
CA LYS A 2 -14.96 9.64 -9.28
C LYS A 2 -15.75 8.33 -9.24
N ALA A 3 -15.30 7.31 -9.93
CA ALA A 3 -15.86 5.99 -9.75
C ALA A 3 -15.61 5.57 -8.30
N ASP A 4 -16.65 5.24 -7.56
CA ASP A 4 -16.55 4.58 -6.25
C ASP A 4 -15.99 3.18 -6.47
N PHE A 5 -14.66 3.10 -6.59
CA PHE A 5 -13.94 1.87 -6.76
C PHE A 5 -13.73 1.24 -5.39
N ALA A 6 -14.51 0.19 -5.09
CA ALA A 6 -14.20 -0.71 -3.98
C ALA A 6 -13.09 -1.67 -4.44
N PRO A 7 -11.90 -1.66 -3.80
CA PRO A 7 -10.86 -2.61 -4.15
C PRO A 7 -11.33 -4.04 -3.89
N THR A 8 -10.95 -4.97 -4.75
CA THR A 8 -11.08 -6.39 -4.44
C THR A 8 -10.26 -6.73 -3.20
N GLU A 9 -10.57 -7.84 -2.55
CA GLU A 9 -9.86 -8.27 -1.35
C GLU A 9 -8.34 -8.43 -1.58
N ARG A 10 -7.95 -9.00 -2.73
CA ARG A 10 -6.54 -9.09 -3.12
C ARG A 10 -5.91 -7.70 -3.31
N GLN A 11 -6.60 -6.80 -3.99
CA GLN A 11 -6.11 -5.42 -4.16
C GLN A 11 -5.95 -4.71 -2.81
N HIS A 12 -6.83 -4.99 -1.85
CA HIS A 12 -6.76 -4.44 -0.51
C HIS A 12 -5.48 -4.88 0.22
N TRP A 13 -5.20 -6.17 0.36
CA TRP A 13 -3.98 -6.60 1.05
C TRP A 13 -2.72 -6.21 0.29
N MET A 14 -2.74 -6.23 -1.06
CA MET A 14 -1.58 -5.79 -1.86
C MET A 14 -1.28 -4.31 -1.62
N GLN A 15 -2.30 -3.47 -1.46
CA GLN A 15 -2.13 -2.06 -1.10
C GLN A 15 -1.52 -1.90 0.31
N VAL A 16 -1.98 -2.68 1.28
CA VAL A 16 -1.45 -2.66 2.66
C VAL A 16 0.02 -3.09 2.66
N LEU A 17 0.33 -4.22 2.02
CA LEU A 17 1.69 -4.75 1.90
C LEU A 17 2.63 -3.76 1.21
N ALA A 18 2.21 -3.13 0.12
CA ALA A 18 3.04 -2.17 -0.61
C ALA A 18 3.39 -0.91 0.20
N ARG A 19 2.59 -0.57 1.21
CA ARG A 19 2.79 0.59 2.09
C ARG A 19 3.42 0.26 3.44
N ALA A 20 3.60 -1.03 3.74
CA ALA A 20 4.12 -1.47 5.03
C ALA A 20 5.59 -1.06 5.26
N GLY A 21 6.38 -0.94 4.20
CA GLY A 21 7.81 -0.63 4.30
C GLY A 21 8.53 -1.62 5.22
N ASP A 22 9.40 -1.11 6.09
CA ASP A 22 10.19 -1.94 7.01
C ASP A 22 9.34 -2.63 8.09
N ALA A 23 8.11 -2.16 8.35
CA ALA A 23 7.23 -2.80 9.32
C ALA A 23 6.87 -4.24 8.93
N LEU A 24 6.88 -4.57 7.63
CA LEU A 24 6.60 -5.93 7.17
C LEU A 24 7.67 -6.94 7.62
N ALA A 25 8.92 -6.50 7.82
CA ALA A 25 10.00 -7.37 8.28
C ALA A 25 9.74 -7.93 9.69
N GLY A 26 8.96 -7.21 10.51
CA GLY A 26 8.53 -7.70 11.83
C GLY A 26 7.61 -8.93 11.77
N TYR A 27 7.01 -9.21 10.61
CA TYR A 27 6.10 -10.35 10.39
C TYR A 27 6.75 -11.52 9.66
N GLU A 28 8.08 -11.53 9.55
CA GLU A 28 8.81 -12.55 8.79
C GLU A 28 8.60 -13.96 9.38
N SER A 29 8.42 -14.07 10.70
CA SER A 29 8.13 -15.35 11.38
C SER A 29 6.75 -15.91 11.00
N GLU A 30 5.74 -15.04 10.84
CA GLU A 30 4.37 -15.38 10.46
C GLU A 30 4.26 -15.76 8.99
N LEU A 31 5.11 -15.16 8.14
CA LEU A 31 5.22 -15.46 6.72
C LEU A 31 6.17 -16.64 6.46
N GLY A 32 7.03 -16.95 7.42
CA GLY A 32 7.99 -18.04 7.37
C GLY A 32 7.34 -19.42 7.57
N GLY A 33 8.11 -20.47 7.30
CA GLY A 33 7.69 -21.86 7.52
C GLY A 33 7.19 -22.59 6.28
N VAL A 34 6.96 -21.88 5.17
CA VAL A 34 6.66 -22.49 3.87
C VAL A 34 7.85 -22.25 2.93
N PRO A 35 8.44 -23.31 2.33
CA PRO A 35 9.49 -23.12 1.33
C PRO A 35 8.89 -22.43 0.09
N TYR A 36 9.60 -21.48 -0.49
CA TYR A 36 9.19 -20.79 -1.71
C TYR A 36 10.38 -20.53 -2.60
N GLN A 37 10.12 -20.32 -3.89
CA GLN A 37 11.14 -19.92 -4.86
C GLN A 37 10.81 -18.55 -5.46
N CYS A 38 11.85 -17.74 -5.67
CA CYS A 38 11.72 -16.50 -6.41
C CYS A 38 11.78 -16.80 -7.92
N ILE A 39 10.61 -16.93 -8.56
CA ILE A 39 10.53 -17.05 -10.03
C ILE A 39 10.90 -15.72 -10.72
N ARG A 40 10.76 -14.60 -10.00
CA ARG A 40 11.41 -13.32 -10.33
C ARG A 40 12.00 -12.74 -9.05
N LYS A 41 13.34 -12.76 -8.97
CA LYS A 41 14.09 -12.12 -7.87
C LYS A 41 13.71 -10.63 -7.76
N PRO A 42 13.79 -10.03 -6.55
CA PRO A 42 13.53 -8.62 -6.36
C PRO A 42 14.39 -7.73 -7.27
N GLU A 43 13.72 -7.02 -8.17
CA GLU A 43 14.34 -6.18 -9.20
C GLU A 43 13.84 -4.76 -9.09
N THR A 44 14.77 -3.81 -8.88
CA THR A 44 14.48 -2.39 -8.83
C THR A 44 14.62 -1.80 -10.23
N GLY A 45 13.54 -1.21 -10.72
CA GLY A 45 13.49 -0.44 -11.95
C GLY A 45 12.77 0.88 -11.73
N MET A 46 12.16 1.40 -12.79
CA MET A 46 11.48 2.68 -12.79
C MET A 46 10.10 2.56 -13.43
N ALA A 47 9.16 3.37 -12.93
CA ALA A 47 7.82 3.51 -13.48
C ALA A 47 7.56 4.98 -13.84
N MET A 48 7.06 5.22 -15.06
CA MET A 48 6.64 6.54 -15.51
C MET A 48 5.44 7.02 -14.69
N VAL A 49 5.61 8.13 -13.96
CA VAL A 49 4.54 8.82 -13.26
C VAL A 49 3.83 9.74 -14.24
N ARG A 50 2.49 9.63 -14.32
CA ARG A 50 1.66 10.47 -15.18
C ARG A 50 0.84 11.45 -14.36
N GLY A 51 0.97 12.73 -14.68
CA GLY A 51 0.11 13.80 -14.17
C GLY A 51 -1.07 14.06 -15.10
N ARG A 52 -2.01 14.91 -14.67
CA ARG A 52 -3.09 15.44 -15.52
C ARG A 52 -3.11 16.96 -15.44
N THR A 53 -3.18 17.63 -16.58
CA THR A 53 -3.19 19.10 -16.67
C THR A 53 -4.37 19.65 -15.86
N GLY A 54 -4.13 20.58 -14.92
CA GLY A 54 -5.17 21.12 -14.04
C GLY A 54 -5.87 20.07 -13.15
N GLY A 55 -5.25 18.90 -12.92
CA GLY A 55 -5.76 17.82 -12.07
C GLY A 55 -6.73 16.84 -12.77
N THR A 56 -7.44 17.28 -13.81
CA THR A 56 -8.46 16.46 -14.51
C THR A 56 -8.30 16.40 -16.03
N GLY A 57 -7.50 17.30 -16.61
CA GLY A 57 -7.28 17.43 -18.05
C GLY A 57 -6.43 16.31 -18.66
N GLN A 58 -5.74 16.60 -19.76
CA GLN A 58 -4.97 15.58 -20.50
C GLN A 58 -3.80 15.03 -19.68
N ALA A 59 -3.54 13.73 -19.86
CA ALA A 59 -2.44 13.04 -19.18
C ALA A 59 -1.10 13.43 -19.82
N PHE A 60 -0.07 13.62 -18.99
CA PHE A 60 1.30 13.89 -19.43
C PHE A 60 2.31 13.17 -18.53
N ASN A 61 3.53 12.96 -19.04
CA ASN A 61 4.60 12.34 -18.26
C ASN A 61 5.17 13.37 -17.27
N LEU A 62 5.01 13.12 -15.96
CA LEU A 62 5.49 13.98 -14.88
C LEU A 62 6.93 13.68 -14.49
N GLY A 63 7.37 12.44 -14.70
CA GLY A 63 8.70 11.97 -14.35
C GLY A 63 8.69 10.47 -14.10
N GLU A 64 9.68 9.97 -13.37
CA GLU A 64 9.84 8.55 -13.06
C GLU A 64 9.98 8.33 -11.55
N MET A 65 9.49 7.19 -11.08
CA MET A 65 9.62 6.74 -9.70
C MET A 65 10.28 5.36 -9.67
N THR A 66 11.20 5.14 -8.74
CA THR A 66 11.77 3.80 -8.52
C THR A 66 10.70 2.83 -8.03
N VAL A 67 10.65 1.63 -8.60
CA VAL A 67 9.76 0.55 -8.20
C VAL A 67 10.54 -0.74 -8.10
N THR A 68 10.33 -1.50 -7.03
CA THR A 68 10.88 -2.85 -6.90
C THR A 68 9.78 -3.88 -7.08
N ARG A 69 9.98 -4.83 -7.99
CA ARG A 69 9.06 -5.94 -8.27
C ARG A 69 9.65 -7.26 -7.82
N CYS A 70 8.82 -8.16 -7.32
CA CYS A 70 9.20 -9.54 -7.03
C CYS A 70 8.03 -10.47 -7.34
N VAL A 71 8.35 -11.70 -7.75
CA VAL A 71 7.37 -12.77 -7.91
C VAL A 71 7.93 -14.04 -7.27
N VAL A 72 7.13 -14.64 -6.39
CA VAL A 72 7.46 -15.89 -5.72
C VAL A 72 6.44 -16.96 -6.07
N GLN A 73 6.84 -18.21 -5.91
CA GLN A 73 5.97 -19.37 -6.09
C GLN A 73 6.12 -20.33 -4.90
N LEU A 74 4.98 -20.75 -4.35
CA LEU A 74 4.88 -21.78 -3.32
C LEU A 74 4.96 -23.19 -3.92
N PRO A 75 5.17 -24.25 -3.13
CA PRO A 75 5.35 -25.61 -3.64
C PRO A 75 4.10 -26.17 -4.32
N ASP A 76 2.92 -25.66 -3.94
CA ASP A 76 1.62 -26.00 -4.54
C ASP A 76 1.32 -25.21 -5.83
N GLY A 77 2.27 -24.40 -6.31
CA GLY A 77 2.17 -23.64 -7.55
C GLY A 77 1.54 -22.25 -7.40
N ARG A 78 0.98 -21.90 -6.23
CA ARG A 78 0.46 -20.53 -5.99
C ARG A 78 1.57 -19.50 -6.19
N ALA A 79 1.29 -18.47 -6.98
CA ALA A 79 2.22 -17.39 -7.27
C ALA A 79 1.76 -16.08 -6.63
N GLY A 80 2.67 -15.44 -5.90
CA GLY A 80 2.47 -14.14 -5.27
C GLY A 80 3.34 -13.05 -5.90
N TYR A 81 2.83 -11.83 -5.87
CA TYR A 81 3.37 -10.71 -6.62
C TYR A 81 3.54 -9.49 -5.72
N SER A 82 4.57 -8.71 -6.00
CA SER A 82 4.72 -7.39 -5.38
C SER A 82 5.25 -6.35 -6.36
N TYR A 83 4.78 -5.12 -6.17
CA TYR A 83 5.29 -3.91 -6.78
C TYR A 83 5.28 -2.84 -5.68
N ILE A 84 6.46 -2.50 -5.18
CA ILE A 84 6.62 -1.56 -4.07
C ILE A 84 7.38 -0.33 -4.55
N ALA A 85 6.96 0.85 -4.10
CA ALA A 85 7.67 2.10 -4.38
C ALA A 85 9.02 2.09 -3.65
N GLY A 86 10.07 2.54 -4.34
CA GLY A 86 11.42 2.54 -3.80
C GLY A 86 12.24 1.32 -4.21
N ARG A 87 13.23 1.00 -3.38
CA ARG A 87 14.35 0.10 -3.71
C ARG A 87 14.54 -1.04 -2.71
N ASN A 88 13.60 -1.19 -1.76
CA ASN A 88 13.71 -2.20 -0.71
C ASN A 88 13.35 -3.60 -1.26
N LYS A 89 14.40 -4.37 -1.59
CA LYS A 89 14.27 -5.72 -2.13
C LYS A 89 13.66 -6.72 -1.15
N ARG A 90 14.00 -6.63 0.14
CA ARG A 90 13.46 -7.54 1.15
C ARG A 90 11.98 -7.31 1.35
N HIS A 91 11.55 -6.05 1.40
CA HIS A 91 10.13 -5.68 1.45
C HIS A 91 9.35 -6.21 0.25
N ALA A 92 9.90 -6.08 -0.96
CA ALA A 92 9.27 -6.62 -2.16
C ALA A 92 9.13 -8.16 -2.09
N GLU A 93 10.14 -8.87 -1.62
CA GLU A 93 10.10 -10.33 -1.48
C GLU A 93 9.06 -10.79 -0.46
N LEU A 94 9.07 -10.20 0.75
CA LEU A 94 8.10 -10.51 1.80
C LEU A 94 6.67 -10.18 1.38
N ALA A 95 6.46 -9.08 0.66
CA ALA A 95 5.15 -8.72 0.14
C ALA A 95 4.65 -9.73 -0.91
N ALA A 96 5.54 -10.24 -1.77
CA ALA A 96 5.18 -11.26 -2.74
C ALA A 96 4.86 -12.61 -2.05
N LEU A 97 5.61 -12.97 -1.01
CA LEU A 97 5.33 -14.16 -0.19
C LEU A 97 3.97 -14.06 0.53
N ALA A 98 3.71 -12.93 1.16
CA ALA A 98 2.42 -12.68 1.81
C ALA A 98 1.25 -12.78 0.82
N ASP A 99 1.38 -12.17 -0.38
CA ASP A 99 0.35 -12.29 -1.43
C ASP A 99 0.12 -13.76 -1.86
N ALA A 100 1.18 -14.57 -1.97
CA ALA A 100 1.03 -15.99 -2.31
C ALA A 100 0.27 -16.78 -1.22
N LEU A 101 0.64 -16.58 0.04
CA LEU A 101 0.02 -17.25 1.20
C LEU A 101 -1.45 -16.84 1.38
N LEU A 102 -1.77 -15.56 1.16
CA LEU A 102 -3.13 -15.02 1.25
C LEU A 102 -4.10 -15.58 0.18
N LEU A 103 -3.60 -16.30 -0.82
CA LEU A 103 -4.42 -16.98 -1.83
C LEU A 103 -4.91 -18.38 -1.42
N GLY A 104 -4.50 -18.92 -0.27
CA GLY A 104 -4.96 -20.23 0.20
C GLY A 104 -5.41 -20.23 1.66
N ASP A 105 -5.23 -21.37 2.33
CA ASP A 105 -5.87 -21.65 3.62
C ASP A 105 -5.35 -20.75 4.76
N GLU A 106 -4.13 -20.21 4.62
CA GLU A 106 -3.52 -19.31 5.59
C GLU A 106 -4.18 -17.93 5.63
N LYS A 107 -5.02 -17.61 4.65
CA LYS A 107 -5.60 -16.29 4.43
C LYS A 107 -6.25 -15.71 5.69
N ALA A 108 -7.16 -16.45 6.34
CA ALA A 108 -7.90 -15.93 7.49
C ALA A 108 -6.96 -15.55 8.64
N LYS A 109 -5.95 -16.38 8.91
CA LYS A 109 -4.92 -16.14 9.92
C LYS A 109 -4.08 -14.91 9.58
N LEU A 110 -3.55 -14.84 8.35
CA LEU A 110 -2.68 -13.74 7.92
C LEU A 110 -3.42 -12.41 7.80
N MET A 111 -4.70 -12.43 7.42
CA MET A 111 -5.54 -11.24 7.45
C MET A 111 -5.60 -10.65 8.87
N GLN A 112 -5.81 -11.51 9.88
CA GLN A 112 -5.91 -11.07 11.28
C GLN A 112 -4.55 -10.71 11.90
N SER A 113 -3.50 -11.48 11.63
CA SER A 113 -2.21 -11.34 12.31
C SER A 113 -1.25 -10.37 11.61
N VAL A 114 -1.39 -10.13 10.31
CA VAL A 114 -0.47 -9.31 9.52
C VAL A 114 -1.18 -8.13 8.86
N ILE A 115 -2.20 -8.39 8.04
CA ILE A 115 -2.80 -7.35 7.18
C ILE A 115 -3.57 -6.31 7.99
N GLU A 116 -4.48 -6.74 8.86
CA GLU A 116 -5.33 -5.84 9.65
C GLU A 116 -4.50 -4.96 10.62
N PRO A 117 -3.50 -5.48 11.35
CA PRO A 117 -2.61 -4.65 12.16
C PRO A 117 -1.85 -3.61 11.35
N LEU A 118 -1.28 -3.98 10.19
CA LEU A 118 -0.58 -3.06 9.29
C LEU A 118 -1.53 -1.99 8.75
N ALA A 119 -2.73 -2.38 8.31
CA ALA A 119 -3.75 -1.47 7.79
C ALA A 119 -4.18 -0.45 8.86
N ARG A 120 -4.39 -0.91 10.10
CA ARG A 120 -4.73 -0.04 11.23
C ARG A 120 -3.64 0.96 11.55
N SER A 121 -2.38 0.51 11.62
CA SER A 121 -1.22 1.38 11.84
C SER A 121 -1.11 2.45 10.75
N GLN A 122 -1.24 2.05 9.47
CA GLN A 122 -1.24 2.99 8.33
C GLN A 122 -2.39 4.01 8.41
N GLN A 123 -3.58 3.56 8.82
CA GLN A 123 -4.75 4.44 8.99
C GLN A 123 -4.53 5.44 10.12
N GLN A 124 -4.01 5.00 11.26
CA GLN A 124 -3.70 5.87 12.40
C GLN A 124 -2.66 6.92 12.03
N ALA A 125 -1.58 6.53 11.35
CA ALA A 125 -0.55 7.45 10.87
C ALA A 125 -1.15 8.50 9.91
N ARG A 126 -2.05 8.08 9.01
CA ARG A 126 -2.75 8.98 8.10
C ARG A 126 -3.64 9.98 8.85
N LEU A 127 -4.44 9.52 9.81
CA LEU A 127 -5.31 10.39 10.62
C LEU A 127 -4.50 11.37 11.45
N ALA A 128 -3.41 10.92 12.08
CA ALA A 128 -2.51 11.80 12.84
C ALA A 128 -1.91 12.89 11.96
N ARG A 129 -1.47 12.53 10.73
CA ARG A 129 -0.94 13.50 9.78
C ARG A 129 -2.01 14.49 9.30
N GLN A 130 -3.23 14.04 9.07
CA GLN A 130 -4.35 14.90 8.70
C GLN A 130 -4.68 15.90 9.82
N ALA A 131 -4.71 15.45 11.08
CA ALA A 131 -4.94 16.32 12.23
C ALA A 131 -3.86 17.40 12.37
N GLN A 132 -2.58 17.04 12.19
CA GLN A 132 -1.47 18.01 12.18
C GLN A 132 -1.62 19.07 11.09
N VAL A 133 -2.02 18.68 9.87
CA VAL A 133 -2.19 19.60 8.74
C VAL A 133 -3.43 20.48 8.92
N ALA A 134 -4.50 19.96 9.54
CA ALA A 134 -5.71 20.74 9.80
C ALA A 134 -5.44 21.96 10.70
N ALA A 135 -4.42 21.91 11.55
CA ALA A 135 -4.02 23.03 12.40
C ALA A 135 -3.50 24.24 11.61
N SER A 136 -3.06 24.07 10.36
CA SER A 136 -2.64 25.16 9.47
C SER A 136 -3.74 25.62 8.51
N LYS A 137 -5.00 25.20 8.72
CA LYS A 137 -6.13 25.63 7.89
C LYS A 137 -6.49 27.07 8.24
N VAL A 138 -6.61 27.93 7.22
CA VAL A 138 -7.11 29.30 7.37
C VAL A 138 -8.63 29.28 7.23
N ASP A 139 -9.33 29.67 8.29
CA ASP A 139 -10.78 29.87 8.27
C ASP A 139 -11.09 31.36 8.01
N PHE A 140 -11.71 31.67 6.87
CA PHE A 140 -12.03 33.04 6.44
C PHE A 140 -13.35 33.58 7.01
N PHE A 141 -14.16 32.72 7.64
CA PHE A 141 -15.45 33.10 8.22
C PHE A 141 -15.43 32.88 9.72
N THR A 142 -15.54 33.98 10.47
CA THR A 142 -16.00 33.98 11.86
C THR A 142 -17.47 34.36 11.87
N LEU A 143 -18.31 33.49 12.44
CA LEU A 143 -19.75 33.67 12.50
C LEU A 143 -20.05 34.80 13.49
N LEU A 144 -20.16 36.02 12.98
CA LEU A 144 -20.70 37.16 13.74
C LEU A 144 -22.20 36.92 13.90
N ARG A 145 -22.64 36.70 15.14
CA ARG A 145 -24.05 36.82 15.48
C ARG A 145 -24.40 38.29 15.28
N GLY A 146 -25.22 38.59 14.26
CA GLY A 146 -25.77 39.91 14.10
C GLY A 146 -26.64 40.22 15.31
N GLU A 147 -26.12 41.00 16.25
CA GLU A 147 -26.96 41.82 17.10
C GLU A 147 -27.29 43.06 16.27
N ASN A 148 -28.54 43.16 15.82
CA ASN A 148 -29.16 44.42 15.44
C ASN A 148 -30.65 44.31 15.81
N GLU A 149 -30.96 45.04 16.88
CA GLU A 149 -32.20 45.73 17.28
C GLU A 149 -33.54 44.98 17.26
#